data_AF-A0A7K9W8F3-F1
#
_entry.id   AF-A0A7K9W8F3-F1
#
_cell.length_a   1.000
_cell.length_b   1.000
_cell.length_c   1.000
_cell.angle_alpha   90.00
_cell.angle_beta   90.00
_cell.angle_gamma   90.00
#
_symmetry.space_group_name_H-M   'P 1'
#
loop_
_entity.id
_entity.type
_entity.pdbx_description
1 polymer ?
#
loop_
_entity_poly.entity_id
_entity_poly.type
_entity_poly.pdbx_seq_one_letter_code
_entity_poly.pdbx_strand_id
1 'polypeptide(L)'
;MYSSNRELVIDFVSYKLSQKGYSWSQLEEEDENKTDFAGEEDEMDGVLNGSPSWHAPTSHIVNGATVHQSSLEVREIRRAADVRQALREAGDEFELRYRRAFSDLTSQLHITPSTAYQSFEQVVNELFRDGVNWGRIVAFFSFGGALCVESVVKEMRVLVKRIVSWMTTYLTDHLDPWIQENGGWERFVYLYGNDAAAEVRKGQETFNKWLLTGATVAGVLLLGSLLSRK
;
A
#
# COMPACT_ATOMS: atom_id res chain seq x y z
N MET A 1 1.67 4.83 -13.11
CA MET A 1 1.68 5.35 -11.72
C MET A 1 0.89 4.41 -10.81
N TYR A 2 -0.44 4.31 -10.94
CA TYR A 2 -1.28 3.39 -10.13
C TYR A 2 -0.70 1.97 -9.96
N SER A 3 -0.28 1.28 -11.03
CA SER A 3 0.31 -0.07 -10.94
C SER A 3 1.57 -0.13 -10.07
N SER A 4 2.48 0.84 -10.22
CA SER A 4 3.72 0.92 -9.43
C SER A 4 3.45 1.26 -7.96
N ASN A 5 2.47 2.14 -7.69
CA ASN A 5 2.02 2.43 -6.33
C ASN A 5 1.34 1.20 -5.70
N ARG A 6 0.57 0.42 -6.47
CA ARG A 6 -0.05 -0.83 -6.02
C ARG A 6 0.99 -1.88 -5.67
N GLU A 7 2.01 -2.06 -6.52
CA GLU A 7 3.13 -2.96 -6.26
C GLU A 7 3.88 -2.58 -4.97
N LEU A 8 4.13 -1.29 -4.74
CA LEU A 8 4.79 -0.81 -3.52
C LEU A 8 3.95 -1.06 -2.25
N VAL A 9 2.63 -0.85 -2.32
CA VAL A 9 1.70 -1.17 -1.23
C VAL A 9 1.63 -2.67 -0.95
N ILE A 10 1.50 -3.50 -1.99
CA ILE A 10 1.48 -4.97 -1.86
C ILE A 10 2.78 -5.48 -1.28
N ASP A 11 3.93 -4.98 -1.74
CA ASP A 11 5.22 -5.37 -1.21
C ASP A 11 5.35 -5.08 0.29
N PHE A 12 5.00 -3.86 0.71
CA PHE A 12 5.09 -3.47 2.12
C PHE A 12 4.11 -4.26 3.00
N VAL A 13 2.87 -4.48 2.54
CA VAL A 13 1.88 -5.27 3.27
C VAL A 13 2.29 -6.75 3.35
N SER A 14 2.81 -7.32 2.25
CA SER A 14 3.34 -8.69 2.23
C SER A 14 4.53 -8.84 3.19
N TYR A 15 5.41 -7.83 3.26
CA TYR A 15 6.50 -7.77 4.22
C TYR A 15 5.96 -7.79 5.67
N LYS A 16 5.03 -6.91 6.03
CA LYS A 16 4.44 -6.85 7.38
C LYS A 16 3.65 -8.11 7.76
N LEU A 17 2.98 -8.75 6.80
CA LEU A 17 2.33 -10.05 7.01
C LEU A 17 3.36 -11.16 7.28
N SER A 18 4.46 -11.20 6.53
CA SER A 18 5.50 -12.23 6.70
C SER A 18 6.25 -12.11 8.04
N GLN A 19 6.44 -10.89 8.57
CA GLN A 19 6.93 -10.65 9.93
C GLN A 19 6.03 -11.27 11.03
N LYS A 20 4.80 -11.66 10.70
CA LYS A 20 3.82 -12.31 11.59
C LYS A 20 3.53 -13.77 11.23
N GLY A 21 4.23 -14.32 10.24
CA GLY A 21 4.04 -15.70 9.78
C GLY A 21 2.87 -15.90 8.81
N TYR A 22 2.31 -14.82 8.24
CA TYR A 22 1.25 -14.90 7.23
C TYR A 22 1.80 -14.68 5.82
N SER A 23 1.26 -15.39 4.82
CA SER A 23 1.61 -15.21 3.41
C SER A 23 0.52 -14.43 2.66
N TRP A 24 0.91 -13.55 1.74
CA TRP A 24 -0.02 -12.83 0.88
C TRP A 24 -0.77 -13.77 -0.08
N SER A 25 -0.09 -14.74 -0.69
CA SER A 25 -0.68 -15.66 -1.68
C SER A 25 -1.86 -16.47 -1.12
N GLN A 26 -1.79 -16.86 0.16
CA GLN A 26 -2.87 -17.56 0.86
C GLN A 26 -4.15 -16.70 1.00
N LEU A 27 -4.01 -15.37 0.96
CA LEU A 27 -5.14 -14.43 0.97
C LEU A 27 -5.71 -14.20 -0.44
N GLU A 28 -4.95 -14.53 -1.49
CA GLU A 28 -5.44 -14.48 -2.87
C GLU A 28 -6.33 -15.67 -3.17
N GLU A 29 -5.84 -16.89 -2.89
CA GLU A 29 -6.52 -18.18 -3.13
C GLU A 29 -7.88 -18.34 -2.43
N GLU A 30 -8.07 -17.75 -1.24
CA GLU A 30 -9.32 -17.89 -0.45
C GLU A 30 -10.56 -17.21 -1.06
N ASP A 31 -10.40 -16.17 -1.90
CA ASP A 31 -11.55 -15.49 -2.52
C ASP A 31 -11.95 -16.14 -3.86
N GLU A 32 -10.99 -16.60 -4.66
CA GLU A 32 -11.27 -17.23 -5.97
C GLU A 32 -12.06 -18.54 -5.79
N ASN A 33 -11.71 -19.32 -4.77
CA ASN A 33 -12.35 -20.59 -4.43
C ASN A 33 -13.76 -20.43 -3.82
N LYS A 34 -14.30 -19.20 -3.76
CA LYS A 34 -15.63 -18.88 -3.21
C LYS A 34 -16.62 -18.36 -4.24
N THR A 35 -16.16 -18.02 -5.44
CA THR A 35 -17.01 -17.56 -6.55
C THR A 35 -17.56 -18.69 -7.43
N ASP A 36 -17.15 -19.93 -7.21
CA ASP A 36 -17.36 -21.06 -8.13
C ASP A 36 -18.68 -21.85 -7.88
N PHE A 37 -19.81 -21.13 -7.73
CA PHE A 37 -21.17 -21.73 -7.65
C PHE A 37 -22.27 -20.87 -8.28
N ALA A 38 -22.08 -20.52 -9.56
CA ALA A 38 -23.13 -20.26 -10.56
C ALA A 38 -22.43 -20.24 -11.94
N GLY A 39 -22.58 -21.20 -12.85
CA GLY A 39 -23.67 -22.17 -12.99
C GLY A 39 -24.67 -21.70 -14.03
N GLU A 40 -24.20 -21.50 -15.27
CA GLU A 40 -25.03 -21.40 -16.48
C GLU A 40 -24.18 -21.82 -17.69
N GLU A 41 -24.49 -23.01 -18.20
CA GLU A 41 -24.04 -23.51 -19.51
C GLU A 41 -25.03 -22.97 -20.55
N ASP A 42 -24.56 -22.37 -21.64
CA ASP A 42 -25.41 -22.16 -22.82
C ASP A 42 -24.56 -22.23 -24.10
N GLU A 43 -24.92 -23.16 -24.98
CA GLU A 43 -24.39 -23.27 -26.34
C GLU A 43 -25.02 -22.20 -27.24
N MET A 44 -24.27 -21.61 -28.18
CA MET A 44 -24.75 -21.60 -29.56
C MET A 44 -23.70 -21.36 -30.64
N ASP A 45 -24.04 -21.91 -31.80
CA ASP A 45 -23.30 -22.05 -33.05
C ASP A 45 -23.17 -20.73 -33.86
N GLY A 46 -22.20 -20.66 -34.79
CA GLY A 46 -21.97 -19.47 -35.62
C GLY A 46 -20.74 -19.56 -36.53
N VAL A 47 -20.94 -19.96 -37.79
CA VAL A 47 -19.86 -20.27 -38.75
C VAL A 47 -19.50 -19.08 -39.67
N LEU A 48 -18.28 -19.14 -40.26
CA LEU A 48 -17.76 -18.42 -41.45
C LEU A 48 -17.17 -17.01 -41.24
N ASN A 49 -15.86 -16.87 -41.48
CA ASN A 49 -15.35 -16.59 -42.84
C ASN A 49 -13.83 -16.78 -42.93
N GLY A 50 -13.29 -17.19 -44.08
CA GLY A 50 -11.86 -17.38 -44.31
C GLY A 50 -11.33 -16.53 -45.46
N SER A 51 -10.15 -15.95 -45.30
CA SER A 51 -9.28 -15.47 -46.40
C SER A 51 -7.82 -15.32 -45.93
N PRO A 52 -6.80 -15.76 -46.69
CA PRO A 52 -5.41 -15.84 -46.23
C PRO A 52 -4.45 -14.81 -46.86
N SER A 53 -3.22 -14.75 -46.30
CA SER A 53 -1.99 -14.10 -46.84
C SER A 53 -1.99 -12.57 -46.92
N TRP A 54 -0.88 -11.82 -46.77
CA TRP A 54 0.57 -12.11 -46.72
C TRP A 54 1.22 -11.21 -45.60
N HIS A 55 2.53 -11.12 -45.31
CA HIS A 55 3.83 -11.61 -45.83
C HIS A 55 4.78 -11.91 -44.64
N ALA A 56 5.97 -12.48 -44.89
CA ALA A 56 7.05 -12.59 -43.89
C ALA A 56 7.95 -11.34 -43.86
N PRO A 57 8.41 -10.87 -42.68
CA PRO A 57 9.43 -9.81 -42.60
C PRO A 57 10.85 -10.40 -42.59
N THR A 58 11.73 -9.84 -43.41
CA THR A 58 13.18 -10.13 -43.42
C THR A 58 13.86 -9.43 -42.23
N SER A 59 14.21 -10.20 -41.20
CA SER A 59 14.92 -9.70 -40.02
C SER A 59 16.39 -9.38 -40.30
N HIS A 60 16.64 -8.14 -40.71
CA HIS A 60 17.96 -7.53 -40.64
C HIS A 60 18.24 -7.15 -39.19
N ILE A 61 19.05 -7.95 -38.49
CA ILE A 61 19.34 -7.77 -37.07
C ILE A 61 20.22 -6.53 -36.87
N VAL A 62 19.61 -5.41 -36.47
CA VAL A 62 20.30 -4.26 -35.90
C VAL A 62 20.39 -4.46 -34.38
N ASN A 63 21.52 -4.98 -33.89
CA ASN A 63 21.80 -5.24 -32.47
C ASN A 63 21.95 -3.98 -31.59
N GLY A 64 21.39 -2.83 -32.00
CA GLY A 64 21.48 -1.56 -31.27
C GLY A 64 20.38 -1.35 -30.22
N ALA A 65 19.15 -1.81 -30.48
CA ALA A 65 18.01 -1.53 -29.62
C ALA A 65 17.99 -2.38 -28.33
N THR A 66 18.32 -3.66 -28.44
CA THR A 66 18.15 -4.66 -27.36
C THR A 66 19.00 -4.36 -26.13
N VAL A 67 20.22 -3.84 -26.32
CA VAL A 67 21.16 -3.54 -25.22
C VAL A 67 20.72 -2.33 -24.40
N HIS A 68 20.15 -1.31 -25.06
CA HIS A 68 19.70 -0.09 -24.38
C HIS A 68 18.43 -0.34 -23.55
N GLN A 69 17.49 -1.13 -24.08
CA GLN A 69 16.25 -1.45 -23.38
C GLN A 69 16.52 -2.29 -22.11
N SER A 70 17.33 -3.35 -22.22
CA SER A 70 17.71 -4.17 -21.05
C SER A 70 18.43 -3.38 -19.94
N SER A 71 19.21 -2.35 -20.30
CA SER A 71 19.93 -1.51 -19.34
C SER A 71 18.99 -0.59 -18.55
N LEU A 72 17.96 -0.05 -19.21
CA LEU A 72 16.94 0.79 -18.58
C LEU A 72 16.03 -0.04 -17.66
N GLU A 73 15.55 -1.19 -18.13
CA GLU A 73 14.73 -2.12 -17.33
C GLU A 73 15.46 -2.58 -16.06
N VAL A 74 16.74 -2.99 -16.16
CA VAL A 74 17.57 -3.37 -15.00
C VAL A 74 17.74 -2.20 -14.02
N ARG A 75 17.87 -0.96 -14.52
CA ARG A 75 18.00 0.23 -13.66
C ARG A 75 16.68 0.60 -12.97
N GLU A 76 15.54 0.39 -13.61
CA GLU A 76 14.21 0.60 -13.01
C GLU A 76 13.89 -0.47 -11.95
N ILE A 77 14.17 -1.75 -12.25
CA ILE A 77 14.04 -2.86 -11.30
C ILE A 77 14.89 -2.60 -10.04
N ARG A 78 16.14 -2.14 -10.20
CA ARG A 78 17.01 -1.81 -9.07
C ARG A 78 16.41 -0.68 -8.22
N ARG A 79 16.02 0.45 -8.82
CA ARG A 79 15.39 1.55 -8.08
C ARG A 79 14.15 1.10 -7.33
N ALA A 80 13.28 0.31 -7.95
CA ALA A 80 12.08 -0.20 -7.29
C ALA A 80 12.43 -1.09 -6.09
N ALA A 81 13.51 -1.89 -6.17
CA ALA A 81 14.03 -2.65 -5.05
C ALA A 81 14.58 -1.75 -3.92
N ASP A 82 15.34 -0.72 -4.27
CA ASP A 82 15.90 0.24 -3.30
C ASP A 82 14.78 1.00 -2.56
N VAL A 83 13.71 1.41 -3.27
CA VAL A 83 12.52 2.06 -2.69
C VAL A 83 11.78 1.13 -1.73
N ARG A 84 11.53 -0.12 -2.15
CA ARG A 84 10.92 -1.15 -1.28
C ARG A 84 11.74 -1.37 -0.01
N GLN A 85 13.05 -1.53 -0.15
CA GLN A 85 13.95 -1.79 0.98
C GLN A 85 13.97 -0.62 1.97
N ALA A 86 14.20 0.61 1.48
CA ALA A 86 14.20 1.81 2.31
C ALA A 86 12.85 2.03 3.01
N LEU A 87 11.73 1.70 2.37
CA LEU A 87 10.40 1.86 2.95
C LEU A 87 10.13 0.84 4.08
N ARG A 88 10.54 -0.42 3.90
CA ARG A 88 10.48 -1.47 4.92
C ARG A 88 11.30 -1.09 6.15
N GLU A 89 12.56 -0.69 5.96
CA GLU A 89 13.46 -0.25 7.04
C GLU A 89 12.93 0.98 7.78
N ALA A 90 12.44 1.98 7.05
CA ALA A 90 11.81 3.17 7.64
C ALA A 90 10.56 2.80 8.45
N GLY A 91 9.71 1.89 7.93
CA GLY A 91 8.51 1.41 8.60
C GLY A 91 8.79 0.59 9.86
N ASP A 92 9.84 -0.22 9.88
CA ASP A 92 10.27 -0.97 11.07
C ASP A 92 10.83 -0.07 12.16
N GLU A 93 11.71 0.88 11.81
CA GLU A 93 12.21 1.88 12.76
C GLU A 93 11.05 2.72 13.31
N PHE A 94 10.11 3.12 12.44
CA PHE A 94 8.94 3.89 12.82
C PHE A 94 8.02 3.11 13.79
N GLU A 95 7.69 1.85 13.50
CA GLU A 95 6.92 0.99 14.42
C GLU A 95 7.65 0.72 15.74
N LEU A 96 8.98 0.58 15.72
CA LEU A 96 9.79 0.42 16.93
C LEU A 96 9.72 1.68 17.82
N ARG A 97 9.81 2.86 17.21
CA ARG A 97 9.70 4.17 17.90
C ARG A 97 8.31 4.42 18.48
N TYR A 98 7.26 4.09 17.71
CA TYR A 98 5.87 4.43 18.05
C TYR A 98 5.05 3.24 18.57
N ARG A 99 5.70 2.13 18.93
CA ARG A 99 5.09 0.85 19.29
C ARG A 99 3.87 0.93 20.21
N ARG A 100 3.93 1.80 21.24
CA ARG A 100 2.80 2.04 22.16
C ARG A 100 1.63 2.71 21.43
N ALA A 101 1.87 3.88 20.84
CA ALA A 101 0.86 4.62 20.10
C ALA A 101 0.25 3.82 18.94
N PHE A 102 1.03 2.97 18.26
CA PHE A 102 0.51 2.06 17.23
C PHE A 102 -0.37 0.95 17.80
N SER A 103 0.06 0.31 18.88
CA SER A 103 -0.75 -0.69 19.60
C SER A 103 -2.03 -0.09 20.15
N ASP A 104 -2.00 1.16 20.63
CA ASP A 104 -3.15 1.88 21.16
C ASP A 104 -4.10 2.27 20.00
N LEU A 105 -3.58 2.75 18.87
CA LEU A 105 -4.35 3.11 17.69
C LEU A 105 -5.06 1.90 17.06
N THR A 106 -4.35 0.77 16.87
CA THR A 106 -4.95 -0.43 16.25
C THR A 106 -5.90 -1.18 17.18
N SER A 107 -5.72 -1.08 18.50
CA SER A 107 -6.67 -1.66 19.48
C SER A 107 -7.92 -0.80 19.69
N GLN A 108 -7.81 0.53 19.60
CA GLN A 108 -8.96 1.45 19.64
C GLN A 108 -9.78 1.47 18.36
N LEU A 109 -9.17 1.17 17.20
CA LEU A 109 -9.92 0.98 15.97
C LEU A 109 -10.78 -0.30 16.07
N HIS A 110 -12.08 -0.12 16.35
CA HIS A 110 -13.10 -1.15 16.18
C HIS A 110 -13.35 -1.41 14.69
N ILE A 111 -12.38 -2.04 14.03
CA ILE A 111 -12.46 -2.43 12.63
C ILE A 111 -13.49 -3.55 12.50
N THR A 112 -14.52 -3.27 11.73
CA THR A 112 -15.45 -4.27 11.20
C THR A 112 -15.54 -4.07 9.69
N PRO A 113 -16.00 -5.06 8.90
CA PRO A 113 -16.05 -4.91 7.45
C PRO A 113 -16.93 -3.76 6.95
N SER A 114 -17.89 -3.29 7.75
CA SER A 114 -18.73 -2.13 7.46
C SER A 114 -18.09 -0.79 7.86
N THR A 115 -17.33 -0.71 8.95
CA THR A 115 -16.71 0.53 9.44
C THR A 115 -15.32 0.81 8.88
N ALA A 116 -14.61 -0.22 8.42
CA ALA A 116 -13.19 -0.16 8.07
C ALA A 116 -12.78 0.98 7.11
N TYR A 117 -13.59 1.27 6.08
CA TYR A 117 -13.29 2.36 5.13
C TYR A 117 -13.32 3.73 5.82
N GLN A 118 -14.39 4.01 6.58
CA GLN A 118 -14.58 5.30 7.26
C GLN A 118 -13.49 5.52 8.31
N SER A 119 -13.14 4.47 9.08
CA SER A 119 -12.06 4.54 10.06
C SER A 119 -10.69 4.75 9.39
N PHE A 120 -10.42 4.10 8.25
CA PHE A 120 -9.20 4.33 7.47
C PHE A 120 -9.14 5.78 6.98
N GLU A 121 -10.18 6.24 6.27
CA GLU A 121 -10.30 7.58 5.69
C GLU A 121 -10.12 8.69 6.73
N GLN A 122 -10.75 8.56 7.90
CA GLN A 122 -10.59 9.51 9.02
C GLN A 122 -9.15 9.58 9.53
N VAL A 123 -8.48 8.44 9.74
CA VAL A 123 -7.10 8.42 10.25
C VAL A 123 -6.13 8.99 9.23
N VAL A 124 -6.25 8.66 7.94
CA VAL A 124 -5.33 9.19 6.92
C VAL A 124 -5.57 10.67 6.65
N ASN A 125 -6.82 11.15 6.66
CA ASN A 125 -7.10 12.57 6.49
C ASN A 125 -6.59 13.42 7.67
N GLU A 126 -6.69 12.94 8.92
CA GLU A 126 -6.06 13.62 10.05
C GLU A 126 -4.52 13.53 9.98
N LEU A 127 -3.96 12.40 9.50
CA LEU A 127 -2.50 12.23 9.33
C LEU A 127 -1.90 13.27 8.36
N PHE A 128 -2.59 13.60 7.27
CA PHE A 128 -2.11 14.54 6.26
C PHE A 128 -2.72 15.95 6.35
N ARG A 129 -3.52 16.24 7.38
CA ARG A 129 -4.23 17.51 7.58
C ARG A 129 -3.36 18.76 7.45
N ASP A 130 -2.17 18.76 8.07
CA ASP A 130 -1.22 19.89 8.00
C ASP A 130 -0.20 19.75 6.84
N GLY A 131 -0.52 18.94 5.83
CA GLY A 131 0.33 18.68 4.67
C GLY A 131 1.12 17.37 4.70
N VAL A 132 1.75 17.06 3.57
CA VAL A 132 2.47 15.81 3.32
C VAL A 132 3.96 15.97 3.62
N ASN A 133 4.58 14.92 4.15
CA ASN A 133 6.03 14.77 4.22
C ASN A 133 6.40 13.28 4.27
N TRP A 134 7.67 12.95 3.99
CA TRP A 134 8.15 11.56 3.96
C TRP A 134 7.89 10.77 5.26
N GLY A 135 7.99 11.40 6.43
CA GLY A 135 7.68 10.75 7.71
C GLY A 135 6.20 10.39 7.86
N ARG A 136 5.29 11.26 7.39
CA ARG A 136 3.84 10.96 7.33
C ARG A 136 3.52 9.89 6.28
N ILE A 137 4.26 9.82 5.17
CA ILE A 137 4.13 8.73 4.18
C ILE A 137 4.56 7.39 4.81
N VAL A 138 5.69 7.32 5.50
CA VAL A 138 6.12 6.11 6.26
C VAL A 138 5.07 5.72 7.32
N ALA A 139 4.47 6.70 8.01
CA ALA A 139 3.40 6.46 8.96
C ALA A 139 2.14 5.85 8.32
N PHE A 140 1.75 6.33 7.14
CA PHE A 140 0.62 5.81 6.36
C PHE A 140 0.84 4.35 5.93
N PHE A 141 2.04 4.02 5.43
CA PHE A 141 2.38 2.63 5.10
C PHE A 141 2.35 1.72 6.34
N SER A 142 2.97 2.15 7.44
CA SER A 142 3.00 1.41 8.71
C SER A 142 1.58 1.20 9.28
N PHE A 143 0.71 2.21 9.21
CA PHE A 143 -0.69 2.11 9.62
C PHE A 143 -1.46 1.08 8.81
N GLY A 144 -1.42 1.17 7.47
CA GLY A 144 -2.09 0.22 6.60
C GLY A 144 -1.56 -1.21 6.75
N GLY A 145 -0.24 -1.38 6.88
CA GLY A 145 0.39 -2.68 7.18
C GLY A 145 -0.10 -3.28 8.50
N ALA A 146 -0.18 -2.48 9.56
CA ALA A 146 -0.73 -2.90 10.84
C ALA A 146 -2.23 -3.26 10.75
N LEU A 147 -3.03 -2.51 9.97
CA LEU A 147 -4.44 -2.86 9.75
C LEU A 147 -4.62 -4.19 8.99
N CYS A 148 -3.76 -4.46 8.01
CA CYS A 148 -3.77 -5.73 7.29
C CYS A 148 -3.42 -6.90 8.22
N VAL A 149 -2.37 -6.78 9.02
CA VAL A 149 -1.99 -7.77 10.05
C VAL A 149 -3.15 -8.02 11.02
N GLU A 150 -3.73 -6.95 11.59
CA GLU A 150 -4.83 -7.03 12.54
C GLU A 150 -6.08 -7.68 11.93
N SER A 151 -6.35 -7.43 10.65
CA SER A 151 -7.45 -8.04 9.90
C SER A 151 -7.27 -9.55 9.73
N VAL A 152 -6.04 -10.03 9.48
CA VAL A 152 -5.76 -11.49 9.41
C VAL A 152 -5.85 -12.14 10.79
N VAL A 153 -5.33 -11.49 11.84
CA VAL A 153 -5.41 -11.96 13.23
C VAL A 153 -6.86 -12.11 13.72
N LYS A 154 -7.76 -11.23 13.26
CA LYS A 154 -9.20 -11.26 13.56
C LYS A 154 -10.04 -12.05 12.53
N GLU A 155 -9.41 -12.87 11.68
CA GLU A 155 -10.07 -13.69 10.65
C GLU A 155 -10.87 -12.91 9.60
N MET A 156 -10.69 -11.59 9.51
CA MET A 156 -11.35 -10.69 8.54
C MET A 156 -10.52 -10.53 7.26
N ARG A 157 -10.02 -11.64 6.69
CA ARG A 157 -9.04 -11.66 5.57
C ARG A 157 -9.47 -10.84 4.35
N VAL A 158 -10.76 -10.83 4.03
CA VAL A 158 -11.38 -9.99 2.97
C VAL A 158 -11.07 -8.49 3.10
N LEU A 159 -10.78 -7.99 4.31
CA LEU A 159 -10.40 -6.58 4.49
C LEU A 159 -9.00 -6.26 3.99
N VAL A 160 -8.09 -7.23 3.93
CA VAL A 160 -6.69 -6.99 3.51
C VAL A 160 -6.64 -6.46 2.07
N LYS A 161 -7.35 -7.10 1.13
CA LYS A 161 -7.44 -6.64 -0.26
C LYS A 161 -8.12 -5.26 -0.37
N ARG A 162 -9.12 -4.98 0.48
CA ARG A 162 -9.80 -3.68 0.53
C ARG A 162 -8.87 -2.57 1.05
N ILE A 163 -8.13 -2.82 2.13
CA ILE A 163 -7.14 -1.89 2.70
C ILE A 163 -6.03 -1.60 1.67
N VAL A 164 -5.47 -2.62 1.01
CA VAL A 164 -4.48 -2.44 -0.07
C VAL A 164 -5.04 -1.59 -1.22
N SER A 165 -6.31 -1.79 -1.60
CA SER A 165 -6.98 -0.95 -2.59
C SER A 165 -7.06 0.51 -2.12
N TRP A 166 -7.57 0.77 -0.91
CA TRP A 166 -7.69 2.13 -0.35
C TRP A 166 -6.34 2.83 -0.20
N MET A 167 -5.31 2.10 0.24
CA MET A 167 -3.94 2.62 0.29
C MET A 167 -3.42 2.99 -1.10
N THR A 168 -3.66 2.14 -2.11
CA THR A 168 -3.20 2.38 -3.49
C THR A 168 -3.88 3.62 -4.09
N THR A 169 -5.21 3.74 -3.89
CA THR A 169 -5.99 4.91 -4.31
C THR A 169 -5.49 6.17 -3.61
N TYR A 170 -5.41 6.18 -2.27
CA TYR A 170 -4.97 7.36 -1.51
C TYR A 170 -3.53 7.79 -1.86
N LEU A 171 -2.64 6.81 -2.04
CA LEU A 171 -1.27 7.05 -2.49
C LEU A 171 -1.24 7.70 -3.88
N THR A 172 -2.04 7.20 -4.82
CA THR A 172 -2.06 7.71 -6.21
C THR A 172 -2.75 9.08 -6.32
N ASP A 173 -3.85 9.28 -5.61
CA ASP A 173 -4.74 10.43 -5.81
C ASP A 173 -4.37 11.64 -4.94
N HIS A 174 -3.73 11.42 -3.78
CA HIS A 174 -3.42 12.48 -2.81
C HIS A 174 -1.94 12.65 -2.48
N LEU A 175 -1.13 11.59 -2.56
CA LEU A 175 0.28 11.62 -2.15
C LEU A 175 1.24 11.68 -3.34
N ASP A 176 0.93 11.04 -4.46
CA ASP A 176 1.77 11.00 -5.66
C ASP A 176 2.14 12.41 -6.20
N PRO A 177 1.21 13.39 -6.30
CA PRO A 177 1.56 14.74 -6.75
C PRO A 177 2.67 15.37 -5.90
N TRP A 178 2.53 15.31 -4.56
CA TRP A 178 3.54 15.81 -3.64
C TRP A 178 4.85 15.02 -3.73
N ILE A 179 4.78 13.69 -3.90
CA ILE A 179 5.94 12.82 -4.11
C ILE A 179 6.74 13.28 -5.34
N GLN A 180 6.09 13.52 -6.49
CA GLN A 180 6.78 14.00 -7.69
C GLN A 180 7.39 15.40 -7.48
N GLU A 181 6.63 16.33 -6.91
CA GLU A 181 7.10 17.69 -6.58
C GLU A 181 8.32 17.70 -5.65
N ASN A 182 8.47 16.68 -4.78
CA ASN A 182 9.55 16.57 -3.81
C ASN A 182 10.67 15.60 -4.25
N GLY A 183 10.85 15.41 -5.56
CA GLY A 183 11.97 14.66 -6.14
C GLY A 183 11.73 13.14 -6.26
N GLY A 184 10.48 12.71 -6.17
CA GLY A 184 10.07 11.31 -6.35
C GLY A 184 10.61 10.35 -5.29
N TRP A 185 10.38 9.07 -5.53
CA TRP A 185 10.89 8.00 -4.67
C TRP A 185 12.44 7.89 -4.66
N GLU A 186 13.14 8.41 -5.67
CA GLU A 186 14.61 8.55 -5.63
C GLU A 186 15.05 9.46 -4.47
N ARG A 187 14.32 10.54 -4.19
CA ARG A 187 14.60 11.42 -3.04
C ARG A 187 14.30 10.74 -1.71
N PHE A 188 13.28 9.90 -1.64
CA PHE A 188 13.01 9.09 -0.45
C PHE A 188 14.16 8.12 -0.16
N VAL A 189 14.65 7.38 -1.17
CA VAL A 189 15.80 6.47 -1.02
C VAL A 189 17.06 7.22 -0.61
N TYR A 190 17.32 8.42 -1.17
CA TYR A 190 18.45 9.25 -0.75
C TYR A 190 18.40 9.63 0.74
N LEU A 191 17.20 9.88 1.28
CA LEU A 191 17.00 10.25 2.68
C LEU A 191 17.04 9.04 3.62
N TYR A 192 16.35 7.95 3.28
CA TYR A 192 16.14 6.82 4.19
C TYR A 192 17.08 5.62 3.96
N GLY A 193 17.62 5.43 2.75
CA GLY A 193 18.39 4.23 2.38
C GLY A 193 19.79 4.11 2.99
N ASN A 194 20.29 5.13 3.68
CA ASN A 194 21.59 5.11 4.39
C ASN A 194 21.48 5.45 5.88
N ASP A 195 20.45 6.20 6.31
CA ASP A 195 20.21 6.57 7.72
C ASP A 195 18.72 6.84 7.97
N ALA A 196 17.87 5.84 7.70
CA ALA A 196 16.44 5.87 8.02
C ALA A 196 16.20 6.31 9.47
N ALA A 197 17.06 5.88 10.40
CA ALA A 197 16.98 6.25 11.80
C ALA A 197 17.07 7.77 12.04
N ALA A 198 17.99 8.49 11.38
CA ALA A 198 18.11 9.94 11.52
C ALA A 198 16.98 10.72 10.85
N GLU A 199 16.49 10.31 9.67
CA GLU A 199 15.37 11.01 9.03
C GLU A 199 14.03 10.77 9.76
N VAL A 200 13.80 9.56 10.29
CA VAL A 200 12.69 9.32 11.24
C VAL A 200 12.82 10.19 12.50
N ARG A 201 14.04 10.49 13.01
CA ARG A 201 14.23 11.46 14.11
C ARG A 201 13.79 12.88 13.74
N LYS A 202 13.95 13.33 12.49
CA LYS A 202 13.46 14.65 12.06
C LYS A 202 11.94 14.68 11.92
N GLY A 203 11.33 13.57 11.46
CA GLY A 203 9.86 13.41 11.46
C GLY A 203 9.23 13.34 12.86
N GLN A 204 10.05 13.09 13.91
CA GLN A 204 9.60 12.78 15.26
C GLN A 204 8.72 13.87 15.88
N GLU A 205 9.13 15.14 15.80
CA GLU A 205 8.38 16.23 16.44
C GLU A 205 7.01 16.45 15.81
N THR A 206 6.92 16.32 14.49
CA THR A 206 5.69 16.52 13.72
C THR A 206 4.70 15.38 13.97
N PHE A 207 5.17 14.13 14.03
CA PHE A 207 4.31 12.99 14.36
C PHE A 207 3.97 12.93 15.86
N ASN A 208 4.85 13.37 16.76
CA ASN A 208 4.50 13.55 18.17
C ASN A 208 3.37 14.61 18.32
N LYS A 209 3.46 15.73 17.60
CA LYS A 209 2.38 16.74 17.57
C LYS A 209 1.08 16.15 17.01
N TRP A 210 1.16 15.36 15.93
CA TRP A 210 0.00 14.64 15.39
C TRP A 210 -0.60 13.63 16.38
N LEU A 211 0.20 12.81 17.06
CA LEU A 211 -0.32 11.89 18.08
C LEU A 211 -1.00 12.65 19.23
N LEU A 212 -0.40 13.72 19.74
CA LEU A 212 -0.95 14.47 20.88
C LEU A 212 -2.24 15.23 20.51
N THR A 213 -2.31 15.76 19.29
CA THR A 213 -3.45 16.59 18.81
C THR A 213 -4.53 15.75 18.13
N GLY A 214 -4.14 14.66 17.48
CA GLY A 214 -5.00 13.75 16.73
C GLY A 214 -5.58 12.64 17.61
N ALA A 215 -4.85 12.09 18.59
CA ALA A 215 -5.42 11.12 19.53
C ALA A 215 -6.47 11.75 20.46
N THR A 216 -6.37 13.06 20.73
CA THR A 216 -7.42 13.79 21.45
C THR A 216 -8.67 14.02 20.60
N VAL A 217 -8.57 14.11 19.26
CA VAL A 217 -9.72 14.19 18.36
C VAL A 217 -10.31 12.79 18.06
N ALA A 218 -9.48 11.82 17.66
CA ALA A 218 -9.91 10.45 17.37
C ALA A 218 -10.44 9.72 18.61
N GLY A 219 -9.80 9.88 19.78
CA GLY A 219 -10.27 9.31 21.05
C GLY A 219 -11.60 9.93 21.51
N VAL A 220 -11.81 11.23 21.30
CA VAL A 220 -13.10 11.90 21.58
C VAL A 220 -14.19 11.47 20.59
N LEU A 221 -13.87 11.24 19.31
CA LEU A 221 -14.87 10.83 18.31
C LEU A 221 -15.25 9.35 18.40
N LEU A 222 -14.31 8.45 18.71
CA LEU A 222 -14.63 7.05 18.98
C LEU A 222 -15.54 6.90 20.21
N LEU A 223 -15.27 7.66 21.29
CA LEU A 223 -16.17 7.72 22.46
C LEU A 223 -17.49 8.45 22.18
N GLY A 224 -17.48 9.49 21.33
CA GLY A 224 -18.68 10.24 20.92
C GLY A 224 -19.72 9.36 20.21
N SER A 225 -19.28 8.37 19.42
CA SER A 225 -20.17 7.45 18.73
C SER A 225 -20.92 6.49 19.68
N LEU A 226 -20.36 6.18 20.86
CA LEU A 226 -20.93 5.26 21.85
C LEU A 226 -21.94 5.91 22.80
N LEU A 227 -21.97 7.25 22.90
CA LEU A 227 -22.91 7.99 23.74
C LEU A 227 -24.16 8.47 23.00
N SER A 228 -24.25 8.25 21.68
CA SER A 228 -25.36 8.75 20.84
C SER A 228 -26.45 7.70 20.56
N ARG A 229 -26.50 6.60 21.32
CA ARG A 229 -27.61 5.63 21.34
C ARG A 229 -28.17 5.47 22.75
N LYS A 230 -29.16 6.29 23.08
CA LYS A 230 -30.15 6.01 24.13
C LYS A 230 -31.48 6.70 23.79
#